data_AF-A0A537WCF0-F1
#
_entry.id   AF-A0A537WCF0-F1
#
_cell.length_a   1.000
_cell.length_b   1.000
_cell.length_c   1.000
_cell.angle_alpha   90.00
_cell.angle_beta   90.00
_cell.angle_gamma   90.00
#
_symmetry.space_group_name_H-M   'P 1'
#
loop_
_entity.id
_entity.type
_entity.pdbx_description
1 polymer ?
#
loop_
_entity_poly.entity_id
_entity_poly.type
_entity_poly.pdbx_seq_one_letter_code
_entity_poly.pdbx_strand_id
1 'polypeptide(L)'
;MSTPLSTAISTASNTKFQTAYSNMTAAYSQAVGAYQGVAKVNPNDPSIQFALAQTAEQAQDTKTAIVAYKRFLKLAPEDPTAPAIRQRIKQLKQQAQLPTVSTG
;
A
#
# COMPACT_ATOMS: atom_id res chain seq x y z
N MET A 1 36.40 -15.36 -13.25
CA MET A 1 35.82 -16.71 -13.34
C MET A 1 34.99 -16.94 -12.08
N SER A 2 33.74 -16.49 -12.08
CA SER A 2 32.84 -16.61 -10.92
C SER A 2 32.36 -18.05 -10.81
N THR A 3 32.59 -18.69 -9.66
CA THR A 3 32.32 -20.12 -9.47
C THR A 3 30.81 -20.41 -9.51
N PRO A 4 30.37 -21.51 -10.16
CA PRO A 4 28.95 -21.86 -10.29
C PRO A 4 28.21 -22.00 -8.94
N LEU A 5 28.93 -22.27 -7.85
CA LEU A 5 28.38 -22.33 -6.49
C LEU A 5 27.85 -20.96 -5.99
N SER A 6 28.59 -19.87 -6.26
CA SER A 6 28.21 -18.51 -5.84
C SER A 6 26.97 -18.00 -6.59
N THR A 7 26.84 -18.39 -7.86
CA THR A 7 25.68 -18.03 -8.70
C THR A 7 24.45 -18.82 -8.29
N ALA A 8 24.59 -20.11 -7.94
CA ALA A 8 23.48 -20.94 -7.47
C ALA A 8 22.91 -20.44 -6.12
N ILE A 9 23.77 -20.08 -5.15
CA ILE A 9 23.35 -19.51 -3.85
C ILE A 9 22.64 -18.16 -4.05
N SER A 10 23.21 -17.29 -4.88
CA SER A 10 22.61 -15.98 -5.18
C SER A 10 21.25 -16.12 -5.87
N THR A 11 21.13 -17.05 -6.81
CA THR A 11 19.87 -17.33 -7.52
C THR A 11 18.81 -17.87 -6.57
N ALA A 12 19.14 -18.84 -5.71
CA ALA A 12 18.19 -19.40 -4.75
C ALA A 12 17.69 -18.36 -3.73
N SER A 13 18.59 -17.53 -3.21
CA SER A 13 18.24 -16.42 -2.31
C SER A 13 17.37 -15.38 -3.02
N ASN A 14 17.70 -15.02 -4.26
CA ASN A 14 16.91 -14.09 -5.06
C ASN A 14 15.51 -14.63 -5.36
N THR A 15 15.37 -15.92 -5.68
CA THR A 15 14.08 -16.57 -5.92
C THR A 15 13.23 -16.61 -4.65
N LYS A 16 13.81 -16.94 -3.49
CA LYS A 16 13.10 -16.91 -2.20
C LYS A 16 12.60 -15.50 -1.86
N PHE A 17 13.44 -14.49 -2.06
CA PHE A 17 13.07 -13.10 -1.87
C PHE A 17 11.91 -12.69 -2.80
N GLN A 18 12.03 -12.97 -4.10
CA GLN A 18 10.97 -12.68 -5.07
C GLN A 18 9.64 -13.36 -4.71
N THR A 19 9.70 -14.63 -4.30
CA THR A 19 8.51 -15.39 -3.88
C THR A 19 7.87 -14.77 -2.64
N ALA A 20 8.67 -14.44 -1.62
CA ALA A 20 8.17 -13.78 -0.41
C ALA A 20 7.54 -12.43 -0.72
N TYR A 21 8.15 -11.64 -1.61
CA TYR A 21 7.62 -10.36 -2.06
C TYR A 21 6.30 -10.51 -2.83
N SER A 22 6.21 -11.49 -3.73
CA SER A 22 4.97 -11.80 -4.46
C SER A 22 3.85 -12.24 -3.51
N ASN A 23 4.15 -13.05 -2.50
CA ASN A 23 3.17 -13.50 -1.52
C ASN A 23 2.70 -12.32 -0.64
N MET A 24 3.63 -11.45 -0.24
CA MET A 24 3.34 -10.25 0.55
C MET A 24 2.41 -9.29 -0.21
N THR A 25 2.71 -9.00 -1.48
CA THR A 25 1.86 -8.14 -2.32
C THR A 25 0.47 -8.74 -2.56
N ALA A 26 0.37 -10.06 -2.77
CA ALA A 26 -0.90 -10.76 -2.86
C ALA A 26 -1.72 -10.67 -1.56
N ALA A 27 -1.07 -10.87 -0.40
CA ALA A 27 -1.72 -10.79 0.90
C ALA A 27 -2.29 -9.39 1.18
N TYR A 28 -1.56 -8.32 0.82
CA TYR A 28 -2.09 -6.96 0.95
C TYR A 28 -3.30 -6.73 0.05
N SER A 29 -3.28 -7.22 -1.19
CA SER A 29 -4.43 -7.09 -2.10
C SER A 29 -5.68 -7.78 -1.55
N GLN A 30 -5.53 -8.97 -0.96
CA GLN A 30 -6.64 -9.67 -0.29
C GLN A 30 -7.14 -8.90 0.94
N ALA A 31 -6.22 -8.35 1.74
CA ALA A 31 -6.57 -7.56 2.92
C ALA A 31 -7.32 -6.27 2.54
N VAL A 32 -6.99 -5.63 1.42
CA VAL A 32 -7.78 -4.50 0.88
C VAL A 32 -9.22 -4.94 0.65
N GLY A 33 -9.44 -6.08 0.00
CA GLY A 33 -10.79 -6.62 -0.25
C GLY A 33 -11.57 -6.88 1.04
N ALA A 34 -10.92 -7.45 2.06
CA ALA A 34 -11.53 -7.67 3.36
C ALA A 34 -11.93 -6.35 4.03
N TYR A 35 -11.03 -5.37 4.09
CA TYR A 35 -11.32 -4.05 4.67
C TYR A 35 -12.38 -3.29 3.88
N GLN A 36 -12.44 -3.43 2.56
CA GLN A 36 -13.55 -2.88 1.77
C GLN A 36 -14.89 -3.51 2.16
N GLY A 37 -14.93 -4.82 2.41
CA GLY A 37 -16.10 -5.50 2.95
C GLY A 37 -16.53 -4.93 4.30
N VAL A 38 -15.59 -4.78 5.24
CA VAL A 38 -15.87 -4.19 6.55
C VAL A 38 -16.32 -2.73 6.43
N ALA A 39 -15.70 -1.94 5.55
CA ALA A 39 -16.06 -0.56 5.29
C ALA A 39 -17.45 -0.40 4.66
N LYS A 40 -17.98 -1.42 3.97
CA LYS A 40 -19.37 -1.42 3.49
C LYS A 40 -20.36 -1.60 4.64
N VAL A 41 -20.01 -2.40 5.63
CA VAL A 41 -20.85 -2.63 6.83
C VAL A 41 -20.79 -1.42 7.75
N ASN A 42 -19.60 -0.87 7.99
CA ASN A 42 -19.35 0.26 8.89
C ASN A 42 -18.71 1.45 8.14
N PRO A 43 -19.46 2.15 7.26
CA PRO A 43 -18.91 3.22 6.40
C PRO A 43 -18.55 4.51 7.15
N ASN A 44 -18.93 4.61 8.42
CA ASN A 44 -18.74 5.78 9.27
C ASN A 44 -17.71 5.55 10.39
N ASP A 45 -17.08 4.38 10.45
CA ASP A 45 -16.02 4.13 11.41
C ASP A 45 -14.67 4.68 10.87
N PRO A 46 -14.10 5.74 11.48
CA PRO A 46 -12.83 6.30 11.03
C PRO A 46 -11.69 5.28 11.11
N SER A 47 -11.67 4.40 12.11
CA SER A 47 -10.60 3.41 12.29
C SER A 47 -10.56 2.43 11.12
N ILE A 48 -11.72 1.99 10.63
CA ILE A 48 -11.83 1.12 9.46
C ILE A 48 -11.36 1.83 8.19
N GLN A 49 -11.73 3.11 8.02
CA GLN A 49 -11.30 3.89 6.86
C GLN A 49 -9.79 4.12 6.86
N PHE A 50 -9.19 4.32 8.04
CA PHE A 50 -7.74 4.43 8.19
C PHE A 50 -7.02 3.10 7.90
N ALA A 51 -7.52 1.99 8.44
CA ALA A 51 -6.96 0.66 8.20
C ALA A 51 -7.06 0.23 6.74
N LEU A 52 -8.19 0.51 6.08
CA LEU A 52 -8.36 0.31 4.65
C LEU A 52 -7.32 1.13 3.85
N ALA A 53 -7.13 2.39 4.23
CA ALA A 53 -6.20 3.26 3.53
C ALA A 53 -4.74 2.80 3.65
N GLN A 54 -4.30 2.45 4.86
CA GLN A 54 -2.96 1.88 5.09
C GLN A 54 -2.75 0.57 4.33
N THR A 55 -3.73 -0.33 4.39
CA THR A 55 -3.65 -1.61 3.68
C THR A 55 -3.56 -1.41 2.17
N ALA A 56 -4.37 -0.49 1.62
CA ALA A 56 -4.33 -0.14 0.21
C ALA A 56 -3.00 0.50 -0.20
N GLU A 57 -2.39 1.32 0.65
CA GLU A 57 -1.08 1.89 0.40
C GLU A 57 0.01 0.80 0.30
N GLN A 58 -0.02 -0.18 1.22
CA GLN A 58 0.90 -1.32 1.18
C GLN A 58 0.65 -2.23 -0.02
N ALA A 59 -0.60 -2.32 -0.49
CA ALA A 59 -0.95 -2.99 -1.74
C ALA A 59 -0.58 -2.19 -3.00
N GLN A 60 0.01 -1.00 -2.86
CA GLN A 60 0.23 -0.04 -3.96
C GLN A 60 -1.07 0.38 -4.69
N ASP A 61 -2.24 0.12 -4.09
CA ASP A 61 -3.52 0.64 -4.54
C ASP A 61 -3.69 2.09 -4.07
N THR A 62 -2.94 2.97 -4.74
CA THR A 62 -2.91 4.40 -4.43
C THR A 62 -4.29 5.05 -4.53
N LYS A 63 -5.16 4.54 -5.43
CA LYS A 63 -6.51 5.08 -5.61
C LYS A 63 -7.37 4.81 -4.39
N THR A 64 -7.44 3.56 -3.95
CA THR A 64 -8.21 3.17 -2.75
C THR A 64 -7.64 3.85 -1.50
N ALA A 65 -6.31 3.91 -1.36
CA ALA A 65 -5.66 4.58 -0.23
C ALA A 65 -6.11 6.05 -0.10
N ILE A 66 -6.05 6.82 -1.19
CA ILE A 66 -6.45 8.23 -1.18
C ILE A 66 -7.94 8.40 -0.83
N VAL A 67 -8.82 7.53 -1.36
CA VAL A 67 -10.26 7.60 -1.08
C VAL A 67 -10.55 7.33 0.39
N ALA A 68 -9.97 6.26 0.94
CA ALA A 68 -10.17 5.86 2.32
C ALA A 68 -9.56 6.87 3.32
N TYR A 69 -8.36 7.42 3.05
CA TYR A 69 -7.80 8.51 3.86
C TYR A 69 -8.65 9.77 3.84
N LYS A 70 -9.21 10.14 2.67
CA LYS A 70 -10.15 11.27 2.59
C LYS A 70 -11.42 11.02 3.41
N ARG A 71 -11.90 9.78 3.46
CA ARG A 71 -13.08 9.42 4.26
C ARG A 71 -12.75 9.49 5.75
N PHE A 72 -11.61 8.96 6.18
CA PHE A 72 -11.08 9.11 7.54
C PHE A 72 -11.06 10.59 7.97
N LEU A 73 -10.45 11.47 7.18
CA LEU A 73 -10.37 12.91 7.47
C LEU A 73 -11.73 13.62 7.55
N LYS A 74 -12.78 13.07 6.91
CA LYS A 74 -14.16 13.59 7.02
C LYS A 74 -14.83 13.12 8.30
N LEU A 75 -14.51 11.93 8.78
CA LEU A 75 -15.10 11.31 9.97
C LEU A 75 -14.42 11.76 11.26
N ALA A 76 -13.10 11.97 11.22
CA ALA A 76 -12.29 12.36 12.36
C ALA A 76 -11.36 13.55 11.98
N PRO A 77 -11.92 14.75 11.75
CA PRO A 77 -11.13 15.91 11.32
C PRO A 77 -10.16 16.42 12.40
N GLU A 78 -10.45 16.16 13.67
CA GLU A 78 -9.64 16.58 14.84
C GLU A 78 -8.67 15.48 15.31
N ASP A 79 -8.62 14.34 14.62
CA ASP A 79 -7.69 13.27 14.97
C ASP A 79 -6.24 13.77 14.91
N PRO A 80 -5.38 13.45 15.91
CA PRO A 80 -3.99 13.90 15.93
C PRO A 80 -3.18 13.49 14.69
N THR A 81 -3.57 12.42 14.00
CA THR A 81 -2.93 11.95 12.77
C THR A 81 -3.40 12.68 11.51
N ALA A 82 -4.50 13.44 11.58
CA ALA A 82 -5.11 14.10 10.42
C ALA A 82 -4.12 14.98 9.61
N PRO A 83 -3.23 15.78 10.22
CA PRO A 83 -2.22 16.54 9.47
C PRO A 83 -1.27 15.64 8.67
N ALA A 84 -0.79 14.54 9.28
CA ALA A 84 0.08 13.58 8.61
C ALA A 84 -0.63 12.90 7.45
N ILE A 85 -1.92 12.58 7.61
CA ILE A 85 -2.73 11.96 6.55
C ILE A 85 -2.97 12.91 5.38
N ARG A 86 -3.17 14.21 5.62
CA ARG A 86 -3.24 15.22 4.55
C ARG A 86 -1.94 15.30 3.77
N GLN A 87 -0.79 15.26 4.47
CA GLN A 87 0.52 15.22 3.82
C GLN A 87 0.71 13.92 3.01
N ARG A 88 0.30 12.77 3.55
CA ARG A 88 0.39 11.49 2.85
C ARG A 88 -0.44 11.47 1.57
N ILE A 89 -1.68 11.96 1.60
CA ILE A 89 -2.51 12.11 0.39
C ILE A 89 -1.81 12.96 -0.66
N LYS A 90 -1.13 14.05 -0.27
CA LYS A 90 -0.38 14.91 -1.21
C LYS A 90 0.76 14.14 -1.88
N GLN A 91 1.55 13.39 -1.10
CA GLN A 91 2.65 12.56 -1.62
C GLN A 91 2.14 11.47 -2.58
N LEU A 92 1.10 10.74 -2.18
CA LEU A 92 0.49 9.68 -3.01
C LEU A 92 -0.04 10.23 -4.34
N LYS A 93 -0.67 11.42 -4.32
CA LYS A 93 -1.11 12.09 -5.54
C LYS A 93 0.05 12.51 -6.44
N GLN A 94 1.15 13.00 -5.86
CA GLN A 94 2.35 13.35 -6.63
C GLN A 94 2.98 12.11 -7.26
N GLN A 95 3.10 11.01 -6.51
CA GLN A 95 3.57 9.73 -7.03
C GLN A 95 2.72 9.22 -8.19
N ALA A 96 1.40 9.30 -8.09
CA ALA A 96 0.49 8.90 -9.16
C ALA A 96 0.49 9.84 -10.38
N GLN A 97 1.02 11.06 -10.24
CA GLN A 97 1.10 12.08 -11.30
C GLN A 97 2.48 12.21 -11.91
N LEU A 98 3.52 11.62 -11.31
CA LEU A 98 4.85 11.59 -11.90
C LEU A 98 4.76 10.82 -13.22
N PRO A 99 5.08 11.43 -14.38
CA PRO A 99 5.33 10.65 -15.57
C PRO A 99 6.46 9.69 -15.23
N THR A 100 6.27 8.40 -15.50
CA THR A 100 7.36 7.43 -15.45
C THR A 100 8.44 7.98 -16.38
N VAL A 101 9.47 8.63 -15.83
CA VAL A 101 10.70 8.88 -16.56
C VAL A 101 11.24 7.51 -16.91
N SER A 102 10.87 7.07 -18.10
CA SER A 102 11.48 5.93 -18.78
C SER A 102 12.94 6.28 -18.88
N THR A 103 13.76 5.68 -18.03
CA THR A 103 15.20 5.59 -18.22
C THR A 103 15.41 5.00 -19.61
N GLY A 104 15.82 5.86 -20.56
CA GLY A 104 16.38 5.44 -21.84
C GLY A 104 17.83 5.03 -21.69
#